data_AF-A0A6I8MHG1-F1
#
_entry.id   AF-A0A6I8MHG1-F1
#
_cell.length_a   1.000
_cell.length_b   1.000
_cell.length_c   1.000
_cell.angle_alpha   90.00
_cell.angle_beta   90.00
_cell.angle_gamma   90.00
#
_symmetry.space_group_name_H-M   'P 1'
#
loop_
_entity.id
_entity.type
_entity.pdbx_description
1 polymer ?
#
loop_
_entity_poly.entity_id
_entity_poly.type
_entity_poly.pdbx_seq_one_letter_code
_entity_poly.pdbx_strand_id
1 'polypeptide(L)' 'MTVDFWKDLAERAIKTFAQALLAVLAVGVPIWELDWSGAFGIAATATVISVLTSVASIGAGVQGTASVVGSPARHRKE' A
#
# COMPACT_ATOMS: atom_id res chain seq x y z
N MET A 1 -6.91 13.69 11.47
CA MET A 1 -5.97 12.94 10.60
C MET A 1 -4.67 13.71 10.58
N THR A 2 -3.53 13.08 10.86
CA THR A 2 -2.22 13.76 10.90
C THR A 2 -1.65 13.92 9.48
N VAL A 3 -0.74 14.87 9.29
CA VAL A 3 -0.04 15.08 8.01
C VAL A 3 0.79 13.84 7.64
N ASP A 4 1.37 13.17 8.64
CA ASP A 4 2.15 11.94 8.46
C ASP A 4 1.30 10.79 7.88
N PHE A 5 0.03 10.66 8.29
CA PHE A 5 -0.87 9.65 7.73
C PHE A 5 -1.08 9.84 6.23
N TRP A 6 -1.29 11.08 5.78
CA TRP A 6 -1.47 11.37 4.35
C TRP A 6 -0.19 11.15 3.55
N LYS A 7 0.98 11.39 4.17
CA LYS A 7 2.28 11.12 3.56
C LYS A 7 2.51 9.60 3.39
N ASP A 8 2.23 8.81 4.43
CA ASP A 8 2.33 7.36 4.39
C ASP A 8 1.34 6.74 3.39
N LEU A 9 0.10 7.28 3.34
CA LEU A 9 -0.90 6.89 2.36
C LEU A 9 -0.42 7.15 0.94
N ALA A 10 0.13 8.34 0.67
CA ALA A 10 0.62 8.71 -0.64
C ALA A 10 1.81 7.84 -1.06
N GLU A 11 2.76 7.58 -0.16
CA GLU A 11 3.88 6.68 -0.43
C GLU A 11 3.38 5.27 -0.80
N ARG A 12 2.43 4.73 -0.04
CA ARG A 12 1.83 3.41 -0.31
C ARG A 12 1.10 3.39 -1.64
N ALA A 13 0.30 4.41 -1.95
CA ALA A 13 -0.45 4.51 -3.19
C ALA A 13 0.49 4.55 -4.42
N ILE A 14 1.55 5.37 -4.36
CA ILE A 14 2.55 5.48 -5.43
C ILE A 14 3.31 4.17 -5.60
N LYS A 15 3.71 3.54 -4.49
CA LYS A 15 4.39 2.24 -4.51
C LYS A 15 3.50 1.16 -5.14
N THR A 16 2.22 1.09 -4.76
CA THR A 16 1.27 0.15 -5.37
C THR A 16 1.08 0.42 -6.85
N PHE A 17 0.95 1.69 -7.26
CA PHE A 17 0.83 2.06 -8.67
C PHE A 17 2.03 1.57 -9.49
N ALA A 18 3.24 1.89 -9.03
CA ALA A 18 4.47 1.51 -9.70
C ALA A 18 4.62 -0.01 -9.78
N GLN A 19 4.34 -0.72 -8.68
CA GLN A 19 4.43 -2.18 -8.64
C GLN A 19 3.40 -2.85 -9.58
N ALA A 20 2.17 -2.34 -9.63
CA ALA A 20 1.14 -2.87 -10.50
C ALA A 20 1.45 -2.59 -11.99
N LEU A 21 1.95 -1.39 -12.30
CA LEU A 21 2.36 -1.05 -13.66
C LEU A 21 3.54 -1.91 -14.11
N LEU A 22 4.56 -2.08 -13.26
CA LEU A 22 5.71 -2.97 -13.52
C LEU A 22 5.28 -4.42 -13.81
N ALA A 23 4.25 -4.93 -13.13
CA ALA A 23 3.73 -6.28 -13.39
C ALA A 23 3.21 -6.43 -14.82
N VAL A 24 2.60 -5.39 -15.39
CA VAL A 24 2.12 -5.39 -16.79
C VAL A 24 3.27 -5.20 -17.77
N LEU A 25 4.32 -4.44 -17.41
CA LEU A 25 5.51 -4.28 -18.25
C LEU A 25 6.29 -5.59 -18.43
N ALA A 26 6.14 -6.56 -17.53
CA ALA A 26 6.85 -7.85 -17.56
C ALA A 26 6.31 -8.85 -18.61
N VAL A 27 5.34 -8.45 -19.45
CA VAL A 27 4.65 -9.32 -20.43
C VAL A 27 5.53 -9.71 -21.64
N GLY A 28 6.76 -9.17 -21.73
CA GLY A 28 7.76 -9.64 -22.70
C GLY A 28 7.61 -9.06 -24.12
N VAL A 29 6.82 -8.00 -24.27
CA VAL A 29 6.67 -7.24 -25.52
C VAL A 29 7.42 -5.89 -25.44
N PRO A 30 7.83 -5.32 -26.59
CA PRO A 30 8.42 -3.98 -26.63
C PRO A 30 7.52 -2.92 -26.01
N ILE A 31 8.13 -1.89 -25.40
CA ILE A 31 7.41 -0.86 -24.62
C ILE A 31 6.36 -0.08 -25.43
N TRP A 32 6.54 0.06 -26.75
CA TRP A 32 5.59 0.76 -27.63
C TRP A 32 4.46 -0.15 -28.15
N GLU A 33 4.55 -1.47 -27.96
CA GLU A 33 3.52 -2.45 -28.34
C GLU A 33 2.59 -2.81 -27.16
N LEU A 34 2.88 -2.28 -25.97
CA LEU A 34 2.06 -2.50 -24.78
C LEU A 34 0.69 -1.82 -24.91
N ASP A 35 -0.34 -2.51 -24.43
CA ASP A 35 -1.65 -1.91 -24.18
C ASP A 35 -1.57 -0.97 -22.97
N TRP A 36 -1.21 0.28 -23.23
CA TRP A 36 -1.11 1.32 -22.21
C TRP A 36 -2.44 1.59 -21.52
N SER A 37 -3.57 1.50 -22.23
CA SER A 37 -4.90 1.64 -21.65
C SER A 37 -5.15 0.58 -20.57
N GLY A 38 -4.91 -0.69 -20.91
CA GLY A 38 -5.03 -1.79 -19.95
C GLY A 38 -4.04 -1.66 -18.80
N ALA A 39 -2.78 -1.33 -19.09
CA ALA A 39 -1.72 -1.21 -18.08
C ALA A 39 -2.03 -0.12 -17.03
N PHE A 40 -2.43 1.07 -17.47
CA PHE A 40 -2.84 2.14 -16.56
C PHE A 40 -4.16 1.83 -15.84
N GLY A 41 -5.10 1.14 -16.50
CA GLY A 41 -6.35 0.70 -15.86
C GLY A 41 -6.12 -0.27 -14.71
N ILE A 42 -5.24 -1.25 -14.90
CA ILE A 42 -4.84 -2.22 -13.86
C ILE A 42 -4.13 -1.50 -12.71
N ALA A 43 -3.14 -0.66 -13.03
CA ALA A 43 -2.38 0.08 -12.03
C ALA A 43 -3.28 1.03 -11.21
N ALA A 44 -4.19 1.76 -11.86
CA ALA A 44 -5.15 2.63 -11.20
C ALA A 44 -6.09 1.86 -10.28
N THR A 45 -6.61 0.70 -10.73
CA THR A 45 -7.48 -0.15 -9.90
C THR A 45 -6.75 -0.63 -8.65
N ALA A 46 -5.51 -1.09 -8.79
CA ALA A 46 -4.68 -1.51 -7.65
C ALA A 46 -4.43 -0.36 -6.67
N THR A 47 -4.13 0.85 -7.17
CA THR A 47 -3.96 2.04 -6.34
C THR A 47 -5.24 2.42 -5.60
N VAL A 48 -6.40 2.40 -6.26
CA VAL A 48 -7.71 2.66 -5.62
C VAL A 48 -7.96 1.66 -4.49
N ILE A 49 -7.73 0.37 -4.73
CA ILE A 49 -7.86 -0.67 -3.69
C ILE A 49 -6.93 -0.37 -2.50
N SER A 50 -5.68 0.03 -2.77
CA SER A 50 -4.69 0.38 -1.73
C SER A 50 -5.14 1.57 -0.89
N VAL A 51 -5.64 2.63 -1.55
CA VAL A 51 -6.15 3.83 -0.86
C VAL A 51 -7.38 3.48 -0.02
N LEU A 52 -8.37 2.78 -0.59
CA LEU A 52 -9.58 2.37 0.13
C LEU A 52 -9.26 1.50 1.34
N THR A 53 -8.32 0.56 1.19
CA THR A 53 -7.86 -0.30 2.29
C THR A 53 -7.20 0.51 3.39
N SER A 54 -6.32 1.46 3.03
CA SER A 54 -5.65 2.31 3.99
C SER A 54 -6.62 3.23 4.73
N VAL A 55 -7.65 3.74 4.04
CA VAL A 55 -8.73 4.53 4.66
C VAL A 55 -9.58 3.66 5.59
N ALA A 56 -9.95 2.45 5.18
CA ALA A 56 -10.66 1.49 6.02
C ALA A 56 -9.85 1.12 7.29
N SER A 57 -8.52 1.00 7.16
CA SER A 57 -7.64 0.78 8.32
C SER A 57 -7.61 1.95 9.30
N ILE A 58 -7.91 3.19 8.89
CA ILE A 58 -8.07 4.31 9.83
C ILE A 58 -9.24 4.06 10.78
N GLY A 59 -10.35 3.50 10.26
CA GLY A 59 -11.55 3.21 11.05
C GLY A 59 -11.41 1.98 11.95
N ALA A 60 -10.54 1.04 11.60
CA ALA A 60 -10.23 -0.15 12.39
C ALA A 60 -9.08 0.05 13.39
N GLY A 61 -8.26 1.09 13.21
CA GLY A 61 -7.00 1.30 13.94
C GLY A 61 -7.10 2.33 15.06
N VAL A 62 -7.41 1.86 16.27
CA VAL A 62 -6.95 2.53 17.50
C VAL A 62 -5.42 2.58 17.44
N GLN A 63 -4.85 3.78 17.39
CA GLN A 63 -3.41 3.99 17.51
C GLN A 63 -2.93 3.40 18.84
N GLY A 64 -2.12 2.34 18.80
CA GLY A 64 -1.33 1.91 19.96
C GLY A 64 -1.31 0.42 20.33
N THR A 65 -1.89 -0.51 19.57
CA THR A 65 -1.73 -1.94 19.88
C THR A 65 -1.24 -2.74 18.70
N ALA A 66 -0.04 -3.30 18.86
CA ALA A 66 0.45 -4.45 18.12
C ALA A 66 -0.65 -5.52 18.11
N SER A 67 -1.32 -5.72 16.98
CA SER A 67 -2.52 -6.56 16.95
C SER A 67 -2.24 -8.07 16.94
N VAL A 68 -0.99 -8.55 17.04
CA VAL A 68 -0.74 -10.01 17.07
C VAL A 68 0.45 -10.48 17.92
N VAL A 69 1.23 -9.62 18.59
CA VAL A 69 2.17 -10.12 19.62
C VAL A 69 2.11 -9.21 20.83
N GLY A 70 1.60 -9.75 21.93
CA GLY A 70 1.59 -9.09 23.23
C GLY A 70 2.99 -8.62 23.59
N SER A 71 3.07 -7.41 24.11
CA SER A 71 4.29 -6.85 24.68
C SER A 71 4.88 -7.88 25.66
N PRO A 72 6.08 -8.45 25.41
CA PRO A 72 6.71 -9.26 26.44
C PRO A 72 7.15 -8.28 27.53
N ALA A 73 6.49 -8.43 28.66
CA ALA A 73 6.72 -7.67 29.88
C ALA A 73 8.23 -7.61 30.19
N ARG A 74 8.69 -6.39 30.41
CA ARG A 74 9.97 -6.02 31.00
C ARG A 74 10.20 -6.80 32.29
N HIS A 75 10.96 -7.90 32.24
CA HIS A 75 11.43 -8.57 33.45
C HIS A 75 12.69 -7.86 33.96
N ARG A 76 12.47 -6.82 34.79
CA ARG A 76 13.50 -6.22 35.64
C ARG A 76 13.50 -6.99 36.95
N LYS A 77 14.51 -7.83 37.18
CA LYS A 77 14.93 -8.40 38.48
C LYS A 77 16.32 -9.01 38.31
N GLU A 78 17.38 -8.79 39.08
CA GLU A 78 17.80 -7.87 40.16
C GLU A 78 19.33 -7.76 39.99
#